data_AF-A0A9D5IF98-F1
#
_entry.id   AF-A0A9D5IF98-F1
#
_cell.length_a   1.000
_cell.length_b   1.000
_cell.length_c   1.000
_cell.angle_alpha   90.00
_cell.angle_beta   90.00
_cell.angle_gamma   90.00
#
_symmetry.space_group_name_H-M   'P 1'
#
loop_
_entity.id
_entity.type
_entity.pdbx_description
1 polymer ?
#
loop_
_entity_poly.entity_id
_entity_poly.type
_entity_poly.pdbx_seq_one_letter_code
_entity_poly.pdbx_strand_id
1 'polypeptide(L)'
;MCRPNSLRGFPHMIRHTLRFASRLCLFGLVALCVPVVAHAQPPAIDPAGLPGPLVIVGGGKVSDDAQKAFFDLAGKEKAKIVVIPAPADAEKTGEESRKLWRELKPLSVEVLAARDRKQADDPAFAKPLADATGVWITGGPADALLDLYRGTTVEKEVKKLHARGVVVGCRTPAVTDVVIKGGPGPITSRAGFGFLPGFVLNYVSDSRAGTPPLERALADLPGYVGVAVGETSALVIQGRVARVIGDSPVNVCVAKGAGKPAATDTYKAGSLIDIVQLRRAAANRAAKEPFPPAKPPEAVVPKGTLIIIGGGGSTAEMWERFIKASGGPDALIVVLPTALEDPLPETIGEVSTLKRFGAKNVKVLHTRDPKVADDPKFSEMLTKAGGVWFGGGRQWRFVDAYAGTLTEKRIHEVLERGGAIGGSSAGASIQSEYMPRGHPLGNTVMAAEGYEKGLCFLPGCAVDQHFFARKRTADMTGLMKKYPQYLGIGLDEATAIVVTGTTAEVIGKSKVGFYDTTKKPDGDKDYEELKHGDKYDLKKRAKIEK
;
A
#
# COMPACT_ATOMS: atom_id res chain seq x y z
N MET A 1 -46.55 -71.21 -17.01
CA MET A 1 -45.41 -72.12 -17.25
C MET A 1 -44.97 -71.98 -18.71
N CYS A 2 -43.67 -72.16 -18.99
CA CYS A 2 -43.04 -72.64 -20.25
C CYS A 2 -43.44 -72.11 -21.66
N ARG A 3 -42.51 -71.36 -22.29
CA ARG A 3 -41.81 -71.63 -23.60
C ARG A 3 -42.63 -71.75 -24.94
N PRO A 4 -42.01 -71.86 -26.16
CA PRO A 4 -40.99 -70.98 -26.80
C PRO A 4 -41.12 -70.79 -28.36
N ASN A 5 -40.10 -70.14 -28.99
CA ASN A 5 -39.54 -70.32 -30.36
C ASN A 5 -40.23 -69.84 -31.68
N SER A 6 -39.53 -69.00 -32.45
CA SER A 6 -39.18 -69.22 -33.89
C SER A 6 -38.10 -68.24 -34.45
N LEU A 7 -37.52 -68.56 -35.61
CA LEU A 7 -36.25 -68.04 -36.21
C LEU A 7 -36.40 -68.03 -37.77
N ARG A 8 -35.61 -67.39 -38.67
CA ARG A 8 -34.46 -66.43 -38.71
C ARG A 8 -34.32 -65.93 -40.19
N GLY A 9 -33.68 -64.77 -40.50
CA GLY A 9 -33.22 -64.50 -41.88
C GLY A 9 -32.91 -63.03 -42.30
N PHE A 10 -31.81 -62.83 -43.03
CA PHE A 10 -31.31 -61.59 -43.71
C PHE A 10 -31.62 -61.65 -45.24
N PRO A 11 -31.24 -60.69 -46.17
CA PRO A 11 -30.57 -59.37 -46.08
C PRO A 11 -31.15 -58.20 -46.97
N HIS A 12 -30.47 -57.03 -46.91
CA HIS A 12 -30.29 -55.91 -47.89
C HIS A 12 -31.17 -55.66 -49.15
N MET A 13 -31.59 -54.38 -49.34
CA MET A 13 -31.11 -53.40 -50.37
C MET A 13 -31.75 -52.01 -50.13
N ILE A 14 -31.02 -50.88 -50.01
CA ILE A 14 -30.47 -49.97 -51.06
C ILE A 14 -31.58 -49.33 -51.93
N ARG A 15 -31.67 -48.01 -52.16
CA ARG A 15 -31.00 -46.77 -51.68
C ARG A 15 -31.87 -45.57 -52.10
N HIS A 16 -31.83 -44.45 -51.37
CA HIS A 16 -31.80 -43.12 -52.01
C HIS A 16 -30.77 -42.22 -51.32
N THR A 17 -29.54 -42.31 -51.83
CA THR A 17 -28.45 -41.32 -51.72
C THR A 17 -28.81 -40.03 -52.50
N LEU A 18 -28.12 -38.88 -52.42
CA LEU A 18 -26.72 -38.54 -52.08
C LEU A 18 -26.71 -37.02 -51.71
N ARG A 19 -25.96 -36.48 -50.74
CA ARG A 19 -24.54 -36.05 -50.79
C ARG A 19 -24.11 -35.71 -49.34
N PHE A 20 -23.10 -36.32 -48.71
CA PHE A 20 -21.63 -36.34 -48.93
C PHE A 20 -20.84 -35.08 -48.52
N ALA A 21 -19.68 -35.33 -47.90
CA ALA A 21 -18.67 -34.43 -47.31
C ALA A 21 -18.96 -33.97 -45.85
N SER A 22 -18.09 -34.18 -44.85
CA SER A 22 -16.87 -35.01 -44.74
C SER A 22 -16.66 -35.42 -43.27
N ARG A 23 -16.26 -36.67 -42.99
CA ARG A 23 -15.81 -37.06 -41.64
C ARG A 23 -14.35 -36.68 -41.45
N LEU A 24 -14.05 -35.87 -40.43
CA LEU A 24 -12.71 -35.78 -39.84
C LEU A 24 -12.77 -36.42 -38.44
N CYS A 25 -11.74 -37.18 -38.06
CA CYS A 25 -11.70 -37.87 -36.78
C CYS A 25 -11.59 -36.88 -35.62
N LEU A 26 -12.62 -36.84 -34.76
CA LEU A 26 -12.57 -36.07 -33.52
C LEU A 26 -11.81 -36.86 -32.46
N PHE A 27 -10.48 -36.75 -32.44
CA PHE A 27 -9.69 -37.13 -31.27
C PHE A 27 -10.09 -36.21 -30.11
N GLY A 28 -10.49 -36.81 -28.99
CA GLY A 28 -10.88 -36.07 -27.80
C GLY A 28 -9.67 -35.37 -27.19
N LEU A 29 -9.54 -34.06 -27.44
CA LEU A 29 -8.72 -33.21 -26.58
C LEU A 29 -9.45 -33.07 -25.24
N VAL A 30 -9.13 -33.95 -24.29
CA VAL A 30 -9.31 -33.64 -22.87
C VAL A 30 -8.32 -32.51 -22.59
N ALA A 31 -8.81 -31.27 -22.66
CA ALA A 31 -8.09 -30.14 -22.12
C ALA A 31 -7.94 -30.39 -20.62
N LEU A 32 -6.76 -30.87 -20.21
CA LEU A 32 -6.34 -30.81 -18.82
C LEU A 32 -6.39 -29.33 -18.43
N CYS A 33 -7.45 -28.95 -17.73
CA CYS A 33 -7.47 -27.73 -16.96
C CYS A 33 -6.34 -27.86 -15.93
N VAL A 34 -5.17 -27.35 -16.29
CA VAL A 34 -4.09 -27.08 -15.35
C VAL A 34 -4.77 -26.26 -14.24
N PRO A 35 -4.76 -26.73 -12.98
CA PRO A 35 -5.38 -25.97 -11.91
C PRO A 35 -4.64 -24.64 -11.84
N VAL A 36 -5.35 -23.55 -12.15
CA VAL A 36 -4.87 -22.21 -11.85
C VAL A 36 -4.71 -22.20 -10.33
N VAL A 37 -3.46 -22.28 -9.88
CA VAL A 37 -3.13 -22.19 -8.46
C VAL A 37 -3.57 -20.80 -8.05
N ALA A 38 -4.71 -20.74 -7.35
CA ALA A 38 -5.22 -19.51 -6.77
C ALA A 38 -4.27 -19.11 -5.64
N HIS A 39 -3.17 -18.45 -6.01
CA HIS A 39 -2.22 -17.91 -5.06
C HIS A 39 -2.97 -16.97 -4.12
N ALA A 40 -2.86 -17.24 -2.82
CA ALA A 40 -3.45 -16.40 -1.81
C ALA A 40 -2.97 -14.95 -2.01
N GLN A 41 -3.88 -13.99 -1.90
CA GLN A 41 -3.48 -12.59 -1.83
C GLN A 41 -2.52 -12.40 -0.66
N PRO A 42 -1.56 -11.46 -0.75
CA PRO A 42 -0.72 -11.14 0.39
C PRO A 42 -1.58 -10.78 1.61
N PRO A 43 -1.08 -10.98 2.84
CA PRO A 43 -1.79 -10.60 4.05
C PRO A 43 -2.09 -9.09 4.07
N ALA A 44 -2.93 -8.66 5.02
CA ALA A 44 -3.25 -7.25 5.20
C ALA A 44 -1.99 -6.36 5.38
N ILE A 45 -2.09 -5.11 4.93
CA ILE A 45 -1.01 -4.12 5.03
C ILE A 45 -1.16 -3.39 6.36
N ASP A 46 -0.14 -3.46 7.22
CA ASP A 46 -0.07 -2.62 8.41
C ASP A 46 0.54 -1.25 8.02
N PRO A 47 -0.16 -0.12 8.20
CA PRO A 47 0.36 1.20 7.83
C PRO A 47 1.57 1.66 8.66
N ALA A 48 1.81 1.08 9.85
CA ALA A 48 3.02 1.32 10.63
C ALA A 48 4.24 0.58 10.04
N GLY A 49 4.00 -0.46 9.22
CA GLY A 49 5.03 -1.33 8.65
C GLY A 49 5.38 -2.49 9.57
N LEU A 50 6.67 -2.78 9.74
CA LEU A 50 7.14 -3.88 10.59
C LEU A 50 7.23 -3.45 12.07
N PRO A 51 6.79 -4.29 13.04
CA PRO A 51 6.89 -3.96 14.46
C PRO A 51 8.32 -4.03 15.00
N GLY A 52 9.20 -4.79 14.34
CA GLY A 52 10.63 -4.89 14.63
C GLY A 52 11.48 -4.54 13.41
N PRO A 53 12.77 -4.21 13.60
CA PRO A 53 13.69 -4.00 12.50
C PRO A 53 14.02 -5.31 11.78
N LEU A 54 14.24 -5.22 10.46
CA LEU A 54 14.71 -6.34 9.65
C LEU A 54 15.96 -5.93 8.84
N VAL A 55 17.02 -6.73 8.91
CA VAL A 55 18.26 -6.52 8.13
C VAL A 55 18.43 -7.68 7.15
N ILE A 56 18.06 -7.44 5.90
CA ILE A 56 18.16 -8.43 4.82
C ILE A 56 19.47 -8.20 4.08
N VAL A 57 20.41 -9.13 4.18
CA VAL A 57 21.72 -9.01 3.52
C VAL A 57 21.77 -9.90 2.28
N GLY A 58 22.45 -9.41 1.24
CA GLY A 58 22.71 -10.11 -0.01
C GLY A 58 23.42 -11.44 0.16
N GLY A 59 23.48 -12.21 -0.93
CA GLY A 59 24.08 -13.55 -0.92
C GLY A 59 25.61 -13.60 -0.83
N GLY A 60 26.29 -12.45 -0.75
CA GLY A 60 27.74 -12.36 -0.56
C GLY A 60 28.19 -12.42 0.90
N LYS A 61 29.40 -11.91 1.16
CA LYS A 61 29.89 -11.65 2.53
C LYS A 61 29.05 -10.52 3.14
N VAL A 62 28.72 -10.63 4.43
CA VAL A 62 28.10 -9.54 5.19
C VAL A 62 29.08 -8.36 5.23
N SER A 63 28.74 -7.25 4.58
CA SER A 63 29.55 -6.03 4.58
C SER A 63 29.61 -5.41 5.97
N ASP A 64 30.65 -4.63 6.25
CA ASP A 64 30.86 -4.03 7.58
C ASP A 64 29.73 -3.05 7.92
N ASP A 65 29.17 -2.34 6.92
CA ASP A 65 27.95 -1.55 7.06
C ASP A 65 26.74 -2.38 7.50
N ALA A 66 26.53 -3.56 6.90
CA ALA A 66 25.41 -4.44 7.24
C ALA A 66 25.59 -5.09 8.62
N GLN A 67 26.83 -5.45 8.99
CA GLN A 67 27.18 -5.90 10.34
C GLN A 67 26.89 -4.81 11.37
N LYS A 68 27.39 -3.60 11.12
CA LYS A 68 27.21 -2.44 12.01
C LYS A 68 25.72 -2.08 12.14
N ALA A 69 24.96 -2.10 11.05
CA ALA A 69 23.52 -1.82 11.09
C ALA A 69 22.76 -2.83 11.97
N PHE A 70 23.03 -4.13 11.82
CA PHE A 70 22.43 -5.16 12.68
C PHE A 70 22.85 -4.99 14.15
N PHE A 71 24.14 -4.77 14.41
CA PHE A 71 24.69 -4.60 15.76
C PHE A 71 24.15 -3.36 16.47
N ASP A 72 24.06 -2.22 15.77
CA ASP A 72 23.47 -0.97 16.28
C ASP A 72 22.00 -1.20 16.68
N LEU A 73 21.22 -1.87 15.82
CA LEU A 73 19.82 -2.20 16.08
C LEU A 73 19.63 -3.25 17.19
N ALA A 74 20.61 -4.13 17.38
CA ALA A 74 20.62 -5.14 18.44
C ALA A 74 21.00 -4.58 19.82
N GLY A 75 21.37 -3.29 19.92
CA GLY A 75 21.75 -2.65 21.18
C GLY A 75 23.26 -2.60 21.46
N LYS A 76 24.09 -2.75 20.42
CA LYS A 76 25.56 -2.59 20.45
C LYS A 76 26.24 -3.48 21.50
N GLU A 77 27.08 -2.93 22.38
CA GLU A 77 27.82 -3.67 23.40
C GLU A 77 26.89 -4.31 24.45
N LYS A 78 25.61 -3.89 24.52
CA LYS A 78 24.58 -4.53 25.35
C LYS A 78 23.83 -5.66 24.62
N ALA A 79 24.15 -5.91 23.35
CA ALA A 79 23.42 -6.86 22.53
C ALA A 79 23.57 -8.30 23.00
N LYS A 80 22.45 -9.03 23.04
CA LYS A 80 22.39 -10.49 23.22
C LYS A 80 21.98 -11.08 21.88
N ILE A 81 22.96 -11.61 21.14
CA ILE A 81 22.77 -12.07 19.76
C ILE A 81 22.58 -13.58 19.75
N VAL A 82 21.45 -14.04 19.20
CA VAL A 82 21.19 -15.47 18.96
C VAL A 82 21.31 -15.76 17.47
N VAL A 83 22.24 -16.64 17.10
CA VAL A 83 22.45 -17.14 15.74
C VAL A 83 21.63 -18.40 15.54
N ILE A 84 20.75 -18.41 14.54
CA ILE A 84 19.99 -19.60 14.11
C ILE A 84 20.59 -20.06 12.76
N PRO A 85 21.40 -21.12 12.73
CA PRO A 85 22.05 -21.57 11.52
C PRO A 85 21.16 -22.48 10.66
N ALA A 86 21.41 -22.46 9.35
CA ALA A 86 20.79 -23.38 8.40
C ALA A 86 21.26 -24.84 8.63
N PRO A 87 20.41 -25.86 8.44
CA PRO A 87 20.68 -27.20 9.01
C PRO A 87 21.88 -27.93 8.39
N ALA A 88 22.12 -27.75 7.08
CA ALA A 88 23.09 -28.56 6.33
C ALA A 88 24.55 -28.39 6.80
N ASP A 89 24.91 -27.20 7.27
CA ASP A 89 26.24 -26.84 7.79
C ASP A 89 26.10 -26.10 9.13
N ALA A 90 25.19 -26.58 10.00
CA ALA A 90 24.73 -25.82 11.16
C ALA A 90 25.85 -25.44 12.15
N GLU A 91 26.79 -26.36 12.40
CA GLU A 91 27.94 -26.15 13.28
C GLU A 91 28.91 -25.12 12.69
N LYS A 92 29.35 -25.33 11.45
CA LYS A 92 30.28 -24.45 10.73
C LYS A 92 29.71 -23.04 10.57
N THR A 93 28.53 -22.91 9.97
CA THR A 93 27.90 -21.60 9.71
C THR A 93 27.49 -20.88 11.00
N GLY A 94 27.21 -21.66 12.05
CA GLY A 94 26.98 -21.17 13.41
C GLY A 94 28.22 -20.51 14.00
N GLU A 95 29.36 -21.22 14.07
CA GLU A 95 30.59 -20.68 14.66
C GLU A 95 31.26 -19.60 13.79
N GLU A 96 31.17 -19.69 12.45
CA GLU A 96 31.58 -18.61 11.55
C GLU A 96 30.81 -17.30 11.84
N SER A 97 29.48 -17.40 11.98
CA SER A 97 28.64 -16.25 12.36
C SER A 97 28.92 -15.79 13.79
N ARG A 98 29.19 -16.71 14.71
CA ARG A 98 29.52 -16.40 16.11
C ARG A 98 30.82 -15.62 16.22
N LYS A 99 31.84 -16.00 15.45
CA LYS A 99 33.11 -15.26 15.35
C LYS A 99 32.86 -13.84 14.83
N LEU A 100 32.14 -13.70 13.71
CA LEU A 100 31.76 -12.41 13.11
C LEU A 100 31.14 -11.46 14.15
N TRP A 101 30.12 -11.92 14.88
CA TRP A 101 29.44 -11.07 15.87
C TRP A 101 30.29 -10.80 17.12
N ARG A 102 31.17 -11.73 17.53
CA ARG A 102 32.09 -11.53 18.66
C ARG A 102 33.12 -10.44 18.42
N GLU A 103 33.55 -10.21 17.18
CA GLU A 103 34.52 -9.16 16.83
C GLU A 103 33.99 -7.75 17.17
N LEU A 104 32.66 -7.55 17.15
CA LEU A 104 31.99 -6.30 17.55
C LEU A 104 31.78 -6.16 19.07
N LYS A 105 32.14 -7.16 19.89
CA LYS A 105 32.03 -7.16 21.36
C LYS A 105 30.61 -6.92 21.94
N PRO A 106 29.56 -7.65 21.48
CA PRO A 106 28.27 -7.72 22.16
C PRO A 106 28.38 -8.37 23.56
N LEU A 107 27.33 -8.23 24.37
CA LEU A 107 27.22 -8.84 25.70
C LEU A 107 27.21 -10.37 25.63
N SER A 108 26.53 -10.96 24.63
CA SER A 108 26.60 -12.40 24.34
C SER A 108 26.40 -12.74 22.87
N VAL A 109 26.97 -13.86 22.44
CA VAL A 109 26.64 -14.51 21.16
C VAL A 109 26.47 -16.01 21.36
N GLU A 110 25.24 -16.48 21.16
CA GLU A 110 24.82 -17.87 21.33
C GLU A 110 24.39 -18.46 19.98
N VAL A 111 24.69 -19.75 19.76
CA VAL A 111 24.33 -20.47 18.53
C VAL A 111 23.24 -21.47 18.87
N LEU A 112 22.06 -21.26 18.29
CA LEU A 112 20.86 -22.06 18.52
C LEU A 112 20.63 -23.02 17.33
N ALA A 113 21.51 -24.02 17.23
CA ALA A 113 21.46 -25.04 16.18
C ALA A 113 20.58 -26.22 16.59
N ALA A 114 19.33 -26.30 16.10
CA ALA A 114 18.51 -27.48 16.30
C ALA A 114 18.97 -28.63 15.38
N ARG A 115 19.01 -29.86 15.90
CA ARG A 115 19.34 -31.06 15.12
C ARG A 115 18.11 -31.65 14.43
N ASP A 116 16.95 -31.48 15.04
CA ASP A 116 15.67 -31.97 14.56
C ASP A 116 14.52 -31.04 14.98
N ARG A 117 13.36 -31.29 14.39
CA ARG A 117 12.15 -30.47 14.60
C ARG A 117 11.58 -30.57 16.01
N LYS A 118 11.81 -31.68 16.73
CA LYS A 118 11.38 -31.86 18.12
C LYS A 118 12.21 -30.97 19.05
N GLN A 119 13.52 -30.90 18.82
CA GLN A 119 14.41 -29.97 19.52
C GLN A 119 14.05 -28.50 19.21
N ALA A 120 13.73 -28.17 17.95
CA ALA A 120 13.29 -26.83 17.57
C ALA A 120 11.93 -26.40 18.20
N ASP A 121 11.08 -27.35 18.60
CA ASP A 121 9.80 -27.09 19.26
C ASP A 121 9.86 -27.14 20.79
N ASP A 122 10.99 -27.53 21.38
CA ASP A 122 11.22 -27.59 22.83
C ASP A 122 11.39 -26.17 23.44
N PRO A 123 10.53 -25.76 24.39
CA PRO A 123 10.67 -24.47 25.08
C PRO A 123 11.98 -24.32 25.88
N ALA A 124 12.55 -25.42 26.37
CA ALA A 124 13.84 -25.38 27.07
C ALA A 124 14.99 -25.10 26.11
N PHE A 125 14.91 -25.62 24.87
CA PHE A 125 15.86 -25.30 23.80
C PHE A 125 15.72 -23.85 23.34
N ALA A 126 14.49 -23.34 23.17
CA ALA A 126 14.23 -21.96 22.76
C ALA A 126 14.60 -20.89 23.81
N LYS A 127 14.99 -21.28 25.04
CA LYS A 127 15.27 -20.38 26.17
C LYS A 127 16.22 -19.20 25.86
N PRO A 128 17.30 -19.32 25.06
CA PRO A 128 18.18 -18.19 24.71
C PRO A 128 17.46 -17.05 23.98
N LEU A 129 16.28 -17.30 23.40
CA LEU A 129 15.47 -16.27 22.74
C LEU A 129 14.65 -15.42 23.73
N ALA A 130 14.56 -15.76 25.02
CA ALA A 130 13.67 -15.05 25.94
C ALA A 130 14.06 -13.57 26.15
N ASP A 131 15.37 -13.29 26.16
CA ASP A 131 15.97 -11.98 26.42
C ASP A 131 16.94 -11.52 25.32
N ALA A 132 16.96 -12.21 24.17
CA ALA A 132 17.73 -11.82 23.00
C ALA A 132 17.31 -10.43 22.47
N THR A 133 18.29 -9.63 22.06
CA THR A 133 18.07 -8.28 21.51
C THR A 133 18.41 -8.19 20.02
N GLY A 134 18.99 -9.26 19.44
CA GLY A 134 19.08 -9.46 18.01
C GLY A 134 19.09 -10.95 17.66
N VAL A 135 18.39 -11.34 16.59
CA VAL A 135 18.37 -12.72 16.08
C VAL A 135 18.95 -12.75 14.67
N TRP A 136 19.94 -13.59 14.42
CA TRP A 136 20.60 -13.72 13.12
C TRP A 136 20.34 -15.08 12.48
N ILE A 137 19.54 -15.12 11.40
CA ILE A 137 19.26 -16.34 10.64
C ILE A 137 20.30 -16.46 9.52
N THR A 138 21.12 -17.52 9.54
CA THR A 138 22.20 -17.67 8.55
C THR A 138 21.66 -18.00 7.15
N GLY A 139 22.56 -17.91 6.16
CA GLY A 139 22.24 -18.29 4.78
C GLY A 139 22.29 -19.81 4.59
N GLY A 140 21.47 -20.32 3.68
CA GLY A 140 21.39 -21.75 3.35
C GLY A 140 20.17 -22.07 2.50
N PRO A 141 19.84 -23.34 2.27
CA PRO A 141 18.61 -23.74 1.59
C PRO A 141 17.38 -23.31 2.41
N ALA A 142 16.50 -22.51 1.81
CA ALA A 142 15.32 -21.97 2.48
C ALA A 142 14.36 -23.08 2.96
N ASP A 143 14.21 -24.16 2.19
CA ASP A 143 13.39 -25.31 2.61
C ASP A 143 13.87 -25.95 3.90
N ALA A 144 15.17 -26.23 4.02
CA ALA A 144 15.73 -26.88 5.19
C ALA A 144 15.50 -26.05 6.47
N LEU A 145 15.66 -24.72 6.38
CA LEU A 145 15.30 -23.79 7.46
C LEU A 145 13.82 -23.86 7.82
N LEU A 146 12.93 -23.89 6.84
CA LEU A 146 11.48 -23.91 7.05
C LEU A 146 10.98 -25.27 7.56
N ASP A 147 11.52 -26.38 7.07
CA ASP A 147 11.15 -27.73 7.50
C ASP A 147 11.56 -27.97 8.97
N LEU A 148 12.73 -27.46 9.36
CA LEU A 148 13.22 -27.53 10.74
C LEU A 148 12.47 -26.59 11.69
N TYR A 149 12.36 -25.29 11.38
CA TYR A 149 11.93 -24.27 12.34
C TYR A 149 10.49 -23.76 12.16
N ARG A 150 9.87 -23.83 10.97
CA ARG A 150 8.55 -23.21 10.75
C ARG A 150 7.46 -23.95 11.53
N GLY A 151 6.65 -23.22 12.28
CA GLY A 151 5.60 -23.71 13.17
C GLY A 151 6.09 -24.10 14.57
N THR A 152 7.41 -24.08 14.83
CA THR A 152 7.99 -24.53 16.10
C THR A 152 8.06 -23.40 17.14
N THR A 153 8.30 -23.75 18.40
CA THR A 153 8.56 -22.81 19.50
C THR A 153 9.67 -21.82 19.18
N VAL A 154 10.77 -22.23 18.52
CA VAL A 154 11.81 -21.29 18.07
C VAL A 154 11.25 -20.19 17.16
N GLU A 155 10.46 -20.50 16.13
CA GLU A 155 9.83 -19.46 15.29
C GLU A 155 8.88 -18.56 16.10
N LYS A 156 8.08 -19.16 17.00
CA LYS A 156 7.12 -18.42 17.84
C LYS A 156 7.83 -17.41 18.74
N GLU A 157 8.96 -17.77 19.35
CA GLU A 157 9.74 -16.83 20.19
C GLU A 157 10.42 -15.74 19.35
N VAL A 158 11.01 -16.06 18.18
CA VAL A 158 11.58 -15.01 17.30
C VAL A 158 10.49 -14.03 16.83
N LYS A 159 9.26 -14.52 16.55
CA LYS A 159 8.12 -13.65 16.23
C LYS A 159 7.69 -12.76 17.40
N LYS A 160 7.65 -13.28 18.63
CA LYS A 160 7.38 -12.47 19.84
C LYS A 160 8.45 -11.41 20.07
N LEU A 161 9.73 -11.73 19.85
CA LEU A 161 10.82 -10.77 19.91
C LEU A 161 10.65 -9.66 18.87
N HIS A 162 10.47 -10.02 17.61
CA HIS A 162 10.28 -9.05 16.53
C HIS A 162 9.05 -8.16 16.76
N ALA A 163 7.95 -8.72 17.26
CA ALA A 163 6.76 -7.96 17.66
C ALA A 163 7.00 -6.97 18.83
N ARG A 164 8.09 -7.15 19.60
CA ARG A 164 8.55 -6.25 20.68
C ARG A 164 9.63 -5.25 20.24
N GLY A 165 9.95 -5.17 18.94
CA GLY A 165 10.96 -4.25 18.42
C GLY A 165 12.38 -4.83 18.28
N VAL A 166 12.59 -6.12 18.52
CA VAL A 166 13.91 -6.78 18.38
C VAL A 166 14.26 -6.99 16.91
N VAL A 167 15.52 -6.72 16.54
CA VAL A 167 16.00 -6.89 15.17
C VAL A 167 16.14 -8.35 14.79
N VAL A 168 15.65 -8.68 13.59
CA VAL A 168 15.99 -9.94 12.89
C VAL A 168 16.92 -9.61 11.73
N GLY A 169 18.03 -10.32 11.61
CA GLY A 169 18.94 -10.26 10.47
C GLY A 169 18.92 -11.57 9.71
N CYS A 170 19.03 -11.54 8.38
CA CYS A 170 18.90 -12.74 7.57
C CYS A 170 19.65 -12.71 6.23
N ARG A 171 20.01 -13.90 5.72
CA ARG A 171 20.51 -14.15 4.36
C ARG A 171 19.72 -15.26 3.64
N THR A 172 18.40 -15.22 3.73
CA THR A 172 17.52 -16.31 3.24
C THR A 172 16.16 -15.77 2.82
N PRO A 173 15.57 -16.26 1.70
CA PRO A 173 14.22 -15.85 1.32
C PRO A 173 13.17 -16.41 2.29
N ALA A 174 13.52 -17.36 3.17
CA ALA A 174 12.62 -17.90 4.19
C ALA A 174 11.98 -16.83 5.12
N VAL A 175 12.55 -15.62 5.17
CA VAL A 175 12.09 -14.51 6.00
C VAL A 175 10.78 -13.85 5.54
N THR A 176 10.39 -14.00 4.27
CA THR A 176 9.10 -13.51 3.73
C THR A 176 7.94 -14.45 4.11
N ASP A 177 6.70 -14.05 3.82
CA ASP A 177 5.53 -14.91 3.97
C ASP A 177 5.44 -15.97 2.86
N VAL A 178 6.03 -15.73 1.68
CA VAL A 178 6.11 -16.68 0.57
C VAL A 178 7.53 -16.88 0.07
N VAL A 179 7.93 -18.14 -0.13
CA VAL A 179 9.19 -18.54 -0.78
C VAL A 179 8.85 -19.21 -2.10
N ILE A 180 9.42 -18.70 -3.19
CA ILE A 180 9.26 -19.22 -4.55
C ILE A 180 10.37 -20.22 -4.91
N LYS A 181 10.04 -21.20 -5.75
CA LYS A 181 10.99 -22.09 -6.43
C LYS A 181 10.49 -22.44 -7.84
N GLY A 182 11.40 -22.49 -8.80
CA GLY A 182 11.13 -22.84 -10.19
C GLY A 182 12.34 -22.57 -11.07
N GLY A 183 12.75 -23.57 -11.87
CA GLY A 183 13.66 -23.38 -13.00
C GLY A 183 12.88 -22.90 -14.24
N PRO A 184 13.21 -23.38 -15.46
CA PRO A 184 12.40 -23.12 -16.65
C PRO A 184 10.95 -23.62 -16.54
N GLY A 185 10.69 -24.65 -15.74
CA GLY A 185 9.34 -25.19 -15.45
C GLY A 185 8.45 -24.27 -14.60
N PRO A 186 7.26 -24.75 -14.19
CA PRO A 186 6.29 -23.98 -13.40
C PRO A 186 6.87 -23.45 -12.08
N ILE A 187 6.38 -22.28 -11.65
CA ILE A 187 6.73 -21.71 -10.36
C ILE A 187 5.87 -22.36 -9.28
N THR A 188 6.54 -22.82 -8.23
CA THR A 188 5.94 -23.35 -7.00
C THR A 188 6.20 -22.36 -5.86
N SER A 189 5.32 -22.33 -4.88
CA SER A 189 5.47 -21.49 -3.70
C SER A 189 5.20 -22.29 -2.42
N ARG A 190 5.88 -21.92 -1.34
CA ARG A 190 5.61 -22.40 0.03
C ARG A 190 5.56 -21.22 0.99
N ALA A 191 4.82 -21.37 2.09
CA ALA A 191 4.81 -20.35 3.14
C ALA A 191 6.17 -20.28 3.86
N GLY A 192 6.70 -19.07 4.00
CA GLY A 192 7.90 -18.76 4.78
C GLY A 192 7.59 -18.47 6.25
N PHE A 193 8.49 -17.75 6.91
CA PHE A 193 8.33 -17.28 8.30
C PHE A 193 7.44 -16.03 8.42
N GLY A 194 7.39 -15.16 7.42
CA GLY A 194 6.47 -14.00 7.39
C GLY A 194 6.91 -12.78 8.20
N PHE A 195 8.21 -12.55 8.37
CA PHE A 195 8.74 -11.30 8.95
C PHE A 195 8.66 -10.12 7.98
N LEU A 196 8.77 -10.37 6.67
CA LEU A 196 8.49 -9.40 5.61
C LEU A 196 7.25 -9.84 4.78
N PRO A 197 6.03 -9.53 5.24
CA PRO A 197 4.79 -9.97 4.60
C PRO A 197 4.47 -9.19 3.31
N GLY A 198 4.03 -9.89 2.26
CA GLY A 198 3.66 -9.31 0.95
C GLY A 198 4.84 -9.10 0.01
N PHE A 199 5.98 -9.74 0.28
CA PHE A 199 7.20 -9.63 -0.51
C PHE A 199 7.72 -11.01 -0.95
N VAL A 200 8.44 -11.01 -2.08
CA VAL A 200 9.20 -12.15 -2.58
C VAL A 200 10.66 -11.74 -2.67
N LEU A 201 11.54 -12.44 -1.95
CA LEU A 201 12.98 -12.18 -2.03
C LEU A 201 13.66 -13.09 -3.06
N ASN A 202 14.58 -12.48 -3.81
CA ASN A 202 15.62 -13.19 -4.55
C ASN A 202 16.99 -12.56 -4.20
N TYR A 203 18.08 -13.25 -4.47
CA TYR A 203 19.43 -12.76 -4.26
C TYR A 203 20.18 -12.76 -5.59
N VAL A 204 20.84 -11.66 -5.92
CA VAL A 204 21.43 -11.48 -7.26
C VAL A 204 22.56 -12.47 -7.55
N SER A 205 23.23 -12.98 -6.52
CA SER A 205 24.26 -14.04 -6.62
C SER A 205 23.69 -15.43 -6.91
N ASP A 206 22.37 -15.64 -6.80
CA ASP A 206 21.76 -16.97 -6.78
C ASP A 206 21.56 -17.56 -8.19
N SER A 207 22.71 -17.75 -8.84
CA SER A 207 22.95 -18.65 -9.97
C SER A 207 22.68 -20.15 -9.64
N ARG A 208 22.17 -20.46 -8.44
CA ARG A 208 21.62 -21.78 -8.11
C ARG A 208 20.44 -22.09 -9.03
N ALA A 209 20.58 -23.14 -9.84
CA ALA A 209 19.56 -23.61 -10.76
C ALA A 209 18.27 -24.00 -10.00
N GLY A 210 17.29 -23.08 -9.96
CA GLY A 210 16.02 -23.34 -9.27
C GLY A 210 15.23 -22.14 -8.76
N THR A 211 15.73 -20.90 -8.85
CA THR A 211 14.94 -19.69 -8.54
C THR A 211 14.60 -18.94 -9.83
N PRO A 212 13.33 -18.60 -10.10
CA PRO A 212 12.94 -17.92 -11.34
C PRO A 212 13.22 -16.40 -11.24
N PRO A 213 13.38 -15.69 -12.37
CA PRO A 213 13.44 -14.22 -12.38
C PRO A 213 12.22 -13.62 -11.67
N LEU A 214 12.41 -12.50 -10.96
CA LEU A 214 11.33 -11.89 -10.18
C LEU A 214 10.17 -11.44 -11.06
N GLU A 215 10.43 -10.93 -12.28
CA GLU A 215 9.37 -10.56 -13.23
C GLU A 215 8.46 -11.74 -13.57
N ARG A 216 9.04 -12.95 -13.65
CA ARG A 216 8.27 -14.18 -13.91
C ARG A 216 7.48 -14.62 -12.69
N ALA A 217 8.08 -14.59 -11.50
CA ALA A 217 7.38 -14.92 -10.26
C ALA A 217 6.20 -13.99 -9.98
N LEU A 218 6.36 -12.69 -10.27
CA LEU A 218 5.31 -11.68 -10.10
C LEU A 218 4.22 -11.73 -11.16
N ALA A 219 4.41 -12.42 -12.29
CA ALA A 219 3.33 -12.72 -13.22
C ALA A 219 2.30 -13.68 -12.60
N ASP A 220 2.78 -14.67 -11.83
CA ASP A 220 1.94 -15.63 -11.09
C ASP A 220 1.51 -15.10 -9.71
N LEU A 221 2.23 -14.11 -9.16
CA LEU A 221 2.02 -13.48 -7.85
C LEU A 221 1.84 -11.94 -7.94
N PRO A 222 0.84 -11.41 -8.69
CA PRO A 222 0.79 -9.98 -9.01
C PRO A 222 0.54 -9.05 -7.82
N GLY A 223 0.01 -9.57 -6.70
CA GLY A 223 -0.20 -8.82 -5.47
C GLY A 223 1.06 -8.64 -4.62
N TYR A 224 2.15 -9.33 -4.95
CA TYR A 224 3.40 -9.29 -4.21
C TYR A 224 4.40 -8.27 -4.79
N VAL A 225 5.35 -7.86 -3.95
CA VAL A 225 6.50 -7.04 -4.37
C VAL A 225 7.75 -7.92 -4.41
N GLY A 226 8.44 -7.96 -5.54
CA GLY A 226 9.72 -8.65 -5.66
C GLY A 226 10.86 -7.75 -5.18
N VAL A 227 11.85 -8.29 -4.47
CA VAL A 227 13.09 -7.57 -4.14
C VAL A 227 14.28 -8.48 -4.39
N ALA A 228 15.21 -8.03 -5.24
CA ALA A 228 16.50 -8.66 -5.44
C ALA A 228 17.60 -7.86 -4.73
N VAL A 229 18.19 -8.43 -3.68
CA VAL A 229 19.27 -7.79 -2.93
C VAL A 229 20.62 -8.18 -3.55
N GLY A 230 21.39 -7.18 -4.00
CA GLY A 230 22.72 -7.34 -4.54
C GLY A 230 23.74 -7.87 -3.53
N GLU A 231 24.80 -8.53 -4.01
CA GLU A 231 25.64 -9.41 -3.20
C GLU A 231 26.29 -8.76 -1.97
N THR A 232 26.80 -7.53 -2.14
CA THR A 232 27.51 -6.76 -1.09
C THR A 232 26.61 -5.78 -0.33
N SER A 233 25.30 -5.84 -0.56
CA SER A 233 24.33 -4.87 -0.06
C SER A 233 23.35 -5.45 0.93
N ALA A 234 22.69 -4.56 1.67
CA ALA A 234 21.62 -4.91 2.57
C ALA A 234 20.46 -3.92 2.51
N LEU A 235 19.28 -4.41 2.88
CA LEU A 235 18.08 -3.64 3.09
C LEU A 235 17.79 -3.60 4.60
N VAL A 236 17.92 -2.42 5.20
CA VAL A 236 17.64 -2.17 6.62
C VAL A 236 16.25 -1.57 6.73
N ILE A 237 15.29 -2.34 7.25
CA ILE A 237 13.88 -1.98 7.37
C ILE A 237 13.57 -1.63 8.82
N GLN A 238 12.97 -0.48 9.07
CA GLN A 238 12.46 -0.04 10.36
C GLN A 238 11.06 0.55 10.19
N GLY A 239 10.06 -0.05 10.83
CA GLY A 239 8.66 0.28 10.55
C GLY A 239 8.36 0.08 9.07
N ARG A 240 7.91 1.16 8.42
CA ARG A 240 7.60 1.21 6.99
C ARG A 240 8.75 1.64 6.06
N VAL A 241 9.87 2.10 6.61
CA VAL A 241 10.98 2.65 5.81
C VAL A 241 12.10 1.62 5.69
N ALA A 242 12.51 1.35 4.46
CA ALA A 242 13.65 0.51 4.13
C ALA A 242 14.78 1.36 3.53
N ARG A 243 15.99 1.22 4.06
CA ARG A 243 17.21 1.89 3.59
C ARG A 243 18.14 0.89 2.90
N VAL A 244 18.64 1.26 1.73
CA VAL A 244 19.69 0.50 1.04
C VAL A 244 21.07 0.92 1.54
N ILE A 245 21.93 -0.05 1.86
CA ILE A 245 23.34 0.12 2.26
C ILE A 245 24.23 -0.89 1.51
N GLY A 246 25.53 -0.62 1.41
CA GLY A 246 26.48 -1.42 0.62
C GLY A 246 26.51 -1.07 -0.88
N ASP A 247 27.46 -1.68 -1.60
CA ASP A 247 27.90 -1.18 -2.93
C ASP A 247 27.08 -1.70 -4.12
N SER A 248 26.42 -2.85 -3.96
CA SER A 248 25.59 -3.47 -5.00
C SER A 248 24.19 -2.82 -5.08
N PRO A 249 23.53 -2.81 -6.26
CA PRO A 249 22.15 -2.37 -6.35
C PRO A 249 21.17 -3.28 -5.59
N VAL A 250 20.05 -2.71 -5.14
CA VAL A 250 18.85 -3.45 -4.76
C VAL A 250 17.77 -3.14 -5.81
N ASN A 251 17.23 -4.17 -6.44
CA ASN A 251 16.16 -4.02 -7.43
C ASN A 251 14.81 -4.35 -6.79
N VAL A 252 13.81 -3.48 -6.97
CA VAL A 252 12.43 -3.72 -6.55
C VAL A 252 11.55 -3.92 -7.77
N CYS A 253 10.85 -5.03 -7.83
CA CYS A 253 10.01 -5.43 -8.95
C CYS A 253 8.54 -5.40 -8.54
N VAL A 254 7.68 -4.92 -9.44
CA VAL A 254 6.22 -4.94 -9.30
C VAL A 254 5.58 -5.41 -10.61
N ALA A 255 4.57 -6.27 -10.49
CA ALA A 255 3.93 -6.96 -11.60
C ALA A 255 3.31 -6.01 -12.64
N LYS A 256 2.97 -6.55 -13.82
CA LYS A 256 2.07 -5.87 -14.76
C LYS A 256 0.66 -5.86 -14.17
N GLY A 257 -0.03 -4.72 -14.25
CA GLY A 257 -1.40 -4.56 -13.75
C GLY A 257 -1.81 -3.09 -13.72
N ALA A 258 -3.06 -2.78 -13.41
CA ALA A 258 -3.57 -1.40 -13.40
C ALA A 258 -3.31 -0.57 -14.69
N GLY A 259 -3.31 -1.22 -15.86
CA GLY A 259 -2.94 -0.59 -17.14
C GLY A 259 -1.44 -0.25 -17.28
N LYS A 260 -0.63 -0.51 -16.26
CA LYS A 260 0.81 -0.26 -16.23
C LYS A 260 1.60 -1.55 -16.62
N PRO A 261 2.75 -1.42 -17.29
CA PRO A 261 3.65 -2.54 -17.51
C PRO A 261 4.24 -3.04 -16.18
N ALA A 262 4.87 -4.22 -16.19
CA ALA A 262 5.75 -4.60 -15.10
C ALA A 262 6.90 -3.58 -15.00
N ALA A 263 7.37 -3.30 -13.79
CA ALA A 263 8.43 -2.32 -13.55
C ALA A 263 9.45 -2.87 -12.56
N THR A 264 10.71 -2.52 -12.79
CA THR A 264 11.84 -2.84 -11.92
C THR A 264 12.61 -1.53 -11.65
N ASP A 265 12.58 -1.07 -10.41
CA ASP A 265 13.30 0.13 -9.95
C ASP A 265 14.61 -0.26 -9.26
N THR A 266 15.72 0.37 -9.65
CA THR A 266 17.06 0.08 -9.10
C THR A 266 17.48 1.13 -8.09
N TYR A 267 17.73 0.70 -6.85
CA TYR A 267 18.13 1.55 -5.73
C TYR A 267 19.60 1.32 -5.36
N LYS A 268 20.30 2.41 -5.02
CA LYS A 268 21.71 2.42 -4.58
C LYS A 268 21.82 2.75 -3.09
N ALA A 269 23.01 2.61 -2.49
CA ALA A 269 23.32 3.06 -1.14
C ALA A 269 22.71 4.43 -0.80
N GLY A 270 22.14 4.56 0.41
CA GLY A 270 21.51 5.79 0.88
C GLY A 270 20.04 5.96 0.45
N SER A 271 19.58 5.23 -0.56
CA SER A 271 18.18 5.29 -1.03
C SER A 271 17.21 4.88 0.07
N LEU A 272 16.04 5.53 0.09
CA LEU A 272 14.91 5.21 0.97
C LEU A 272 13.73 4.69 0.15
N ILE A 273 13.09 3.66 0.70
CA ILE A 273 11.98 2.93 0.08
C ILE A 273 10.87 2.81 1.14
N ASP A 274 9.60 3.00 0.75
CA ASP A 274 8.45 2.82 1.65
C ASP A 274 7.77 1.48 1.36
N ILE A 275 7.93 0.50 2.25
CA ILE A 275 7.46 -0.87 2.02
C ILE A 275 5.93 -0.97 2.00
N VAL A 276 5.24 -0.04 2.68
CA VAL A 276 3.77 0.06 2.69
C VAL A 276 3.28 0.59 1.35
N GLN A 277 3.91 1.64 0.80
CA GLN A 277 3.62 2.16 -0.55
C GLN A 277 3.78 1.10 -1.62
N LEU A 278 4.88 0.34 -1.61
CA LEU A 278 5.12 -0.75 -2.56
C LEU A 278 4.04 -1.84 -2.48
N ARG A 279 3.65 -2.26 -1.27
CA ARG A 279 2.57 -3.25 -1.09
C ARG A 279 1.22 -2.72 -1.55
N ARG A 280 0.90 -1.44 -1.30
CA ARG A 280 -0.31 -0.79 -1.82
C ARG A 280 -0.29 -0.71 -3.35
N ALA A 281 0.87 -0.50 -3.96
CA ALA A 281 1.04 -0.52 -5.41
C ALA A 281 0.80 -1.93 -6.00
N ALA A 282 1.43 -2.97 -5.45
CA ALA A 282 1.23 -4.35 -5.90
C ALA A 282 -0.23 -4.81 -5.72
N ALA A 283 -0.84 -4.55 -4.56
CA ALA A 283 -2.25 -4.83 -4.31
C ALA A 283 -3.18 -4.12 -5.31
N ASN A 284 -2.90 -2.87 -5.65
CA ASN A 284 -3.64 -2.13 -6.68
C ASN A 284 -3.48 -2.73 -8.09
N ARG A 285 -2.29 -3.23 -8.44
CA ARG A 285 -2.06 -3.88 -9.74
C ARG A 285 -2.75 -5.24 -9.87
N ALA A 286 -2.88 -5.96 -8.75
CA ALA A 286 -3.62 -7.22 -8.65
C ALA A 286 -5.14 -7.06 -8.46
N ALA A 287 -5.63 -5.84 -8.19
CA ALA A 287 -7.04 -5.58 -7.98
C ALA A 287 -7.86 -5.86 -9.26
N LYS A 288 -9.04 -6.45 -9.09
CA LYS A 288 -10.02 -6.66 -10.17
C LYS A 288 -10.44 -5.34 -10.83
N GLU A 289 -10.56 -4.29 -10.02
CA GLU A 289 -10.90 -2.92 -10.42
C GLU A 289 -9.74 -2.01 -9.98
N PRO A 290 -8.68 -1.91 -10.80
CA PRO A 290 -7.48 -1.19 -10.42
C PRO A 290 -7.64 0.33 -10.53
N PHE A 291 -6.88 1.06 -9.73
CA PHE A 291 -6.82 2.51 -9.73
C PHE A 291 -5.59 3.05 -10.50
N PRO A 292 -5.71 4.18 -11.22
CA PRO A 292 -6.94 4.90 -11.53
C PRO A 292 -7.82 4.15 -12.56
N PRO A 293 -9.16 4.20 -12.45
CA PRO A 293 -10.04 3.70 -13.48
C PRO A 293 -9.81 4.41 -14.83
N ALA A 294 -10.02 3.68 -15.93
CA ALA A 294 -9.96 4.24 -17.28
C ALA A 294 -11.10 5.27 -17.53
N LYS A 295 -12.25 5.08 -16.87
CA LYS A 295 -13.37 6.02 -16.85
C LYS A 295 -13.78 6.28 -15.38
N PRO A 296 -13.38 7.43 -14.79
CA PRO A 296 -13.81 7.83 -13.48
C PRO A 296 -15.33 8.08 -13.43
N PRO A 297 -15.97 8.05 -12.25
CA PRO A 297 -17.35 8.49 -12.10
C PRO A 297 -17.48 9.99 -12.42
N GLU A 298 -18.71 10.43 -12.72
CA GLU A 298 -18.97 11.85 -12.98
C GLU A 298 -18.73 12.71 -11.72
N ALA A 299 -18.17 13.90 -11.91
CA ALA A 299 -17.92 14.85 -10.82
C ALA A 299 -19.23 15.50 -10.33
N VAL A 300 -19.92 14.81 -9.42
CA VAL A 300 -21.15 15.24 -8.77
C VAL A 300 -21.13 14.87 -7.28
N VAL A 301 -21.63 15.79 -6.45
CA VAL A 301 -21.85 15.61 -5.01
C VAL A 301 -23.37 15.63 -4.80
N PRO A 302 -24.07 14.47 -4.80
CA PRO A 302 -25.53 14.43 -4.91
C PRO A 302 -26.28 15.05 -3.72
N LYS A 303 -25.64 15.10 -2.55
CA LYS A 303 -26.16 15.65 -1.30
C LYS A 303 -25.00 16.22 -0.46
N GLY A 304 -25.33 17.15 0.43
CA GLY A 304 -24.36 17.79 1.30
C GLY A 304 -23.54 18.86 0.60
N THR A 305 -22.41 19.24 1.18
CA THR A 305 -21.52 20.28 0.64
C THR A 305 -20.06 19.94 0.90
N LEU A 306 -19.18 20.16 -0.09
CA LEU A 306 -17.73 20.13 0.12
C LEU A 306 -17.18 21.55 0.24
N ILE A 307 -16.27 21.78 1.17
CA ILE A 307 -15.48 23.01 1.30
C ILE A 307 -14.01 22.60 1.17
N ILE A 308 -13.40 22.88 0.02
CA ILE A 308 -12.08 22.38 -0.35
C ILE A 308 -11.12 23.57 -0.46
N ILE A 309 -10.19 23.72 0.51
CA ILE A 309 -9.36 24.92 0.66
C ILE A 309 -7.89 24.64 0.30
N GLY A 310 -7.29 25.50 -0.53
CA GLY A 310 -5.90 25.34 -1.01
C GLY A 310 -4.79 25.54 0.01
N GLY A 311 -5.08 25.73 1.31
CA GLY A 311 -4.07 25.97 2.34
C GLY A 311 -3.66 27.45 2.49
N GLY A 312 -2.58 27.72 3.23
CA GLY A 312 -2.07 29.10 3.43
C GLY A 312 -2.97 30.02 4.25
N GLY A 313 -3.91 29.44 5.02
CA GLY A 313 -4.94 30.17 5.76
C GLY A 313 -6.34 29.99 5.16
N SER A 314 -7.34 30.59 5.79
CA SER A 314 -8.74 30.50 5.37
C SER A 314 -9.48 31.77 5.78
N THR A 315 -10.43 32.23 4.96
CA THR A 315 -11.21 33.46 5.22
C THR A 315 -12.35 33.18 6.21
N ALA A 316 -12.90 34.24 6.82
CA ALA A 316 -14.10 34.14 7.67
C ALA A 316 -15.26 33.46 6.92
N GLU A 317 -15.51 33.91 5.68
CA GLU A 317 -16.49 33.31 4.76
C GLU A 317 -16.34 31.79 4.63
N MET A 318 -15.13 31.24 4.50
CA MET A 318 -14.94 29.77 4.37
C MET A 318 -15.43 29.02 5.61
N TRP A 319 -15.11 29.54 6.80
CA TRP A 319 -15.55 28.95 8.08
C TRP A 319 -17.06 29.10 8.28
N GLU A 320 -17.61 30.29 7.98
CA GLU A 320 -19.04 30.57 8.06
C GLU A 320 -19.85 29.70 7.09
N ARG A 321 -19.39 29.54 5.84
CA ARG A 321 -20.00 28.64 4.84
C ARG A 321 -19.94 27.18 5.31
N PHE A 322 -18.81 26.71 5.85
CA PHE A 322 -18.68 25.36 6.39
C PHE A 322 -19.60 25.12 7.60
N ILE A 323 -19.63 26.03 8.58
CA ILE A 323 -20.49 25.91 9.77
C ILE A 323 -21.96 25.94 9.37
N LYS A 324 -22.36 26.84 8.47
CA LYS A 324 -23.73 26.89 7.93
C LYS A 324 -24.11 25.59 7.21
N ALA A 325 -23.25 25.08 6.33
CA ALA A 325 -23.47 23.82 5.62
C ALA A 325 -23.44 22.59 6.55
N SER A 326 -22.78 22.69 7.71
CA SER A 326 -22.78 21.64 8.74
C SER A 326 -24.09 21.55 9.53
N GLY A 327 -25.05 22.47 9.31
CA GLY A 327 -26.28 22.59 10.10
C GLY A 327 -26.28 23.76 11.10
N GLY A 328 -25.27 24.63 11.06
CA GLY A 328 -25.19 25.85 11.88
C GLY A 328 -24.40 25.71 13.18
N PRO A 329 -24.40 26.76 14.04
CA PRO A 329 -23.56 26.85 15.24
C PRO A 329 -23.65 25.68 16.23
N ASP A 330 -24.83 25.08 16.37
CA ASP A 330 -25.10 24.02 17.36
C ASP A 330 -24.88 22.60 16.81
N ALA A 331 -24.58 22.46 15.51
CA ALA A 331 -24.32 21.19 14.89
C ALA A 331 -23.04 20.52 15.42
N LEU A 332 -23.03 19.18 15.48
CA LEU A 332 -21.84 18.42 15.80
C LEU A 332 -20.86 18.46 14.62
N ILE A 333 -19.71 19.10 14.85
CA ILE A 333 -18.59 19.16 13.91
C ILE A 333 -17.44 18.29 14.44
N VAL A 334 -16.98 17.34 13.64
CA VAL A 334 -15.89 16.41 13.99
C VAL A 334 -14.62 16.78 13.23
N VAL A 335 -13.55 17.13 13.95
CA VAL A 335 -12.25 17.51 13.40
C VAL A 335 -11.30 16.30 13.42
N LEU A 336 -10.70 15.99 12.28
CA LEU A 336 -9.69 14.96 12.12
C LEU A 336 -8.31 15.61 11.90
N PRO A 337 -7.48 15.77 12.96
CA PRO A 337 -6.13 16.35 12.87
C PRO A 337 -5.08 15.35 12.29
N THR A 338 -5.52 14.21 11.77
CA THR A 338 -4.67 13.05 11.44
C THR A 338 -3.58 13.34 10.39
N ALA A 339 -3.64 14.42 9.64
CA ALA A 339 -2.52 14.81 8.77
C ALA A 339 -1.29 15.37 9.52
N LEU A 340 -1.45 15.83 10.78
CA LEU A 340 -0.35 16.32 11.63
C LEU A 340 0.64 15.21 12.02
N GLU A 341 1.80 15.64 12.54
CA GLU A 341 2.83 14.78 13.15
C GLU A 341 2.39 14.36 14.56
N ASP A 342 2.96 13.27 15.08
CA ASP A 342 2.77 12.85 16.47
C ASP A 342 4.00 13.26 17.33
N PRO A 343 3.83 13.61 18.61
CA PRO A 343 2.55 13.73 19.32
C PRO A 343 1.72 14.92 18.81
N LEU A 344 0.41 14.75 18.75
CA LEU A 344 -0.51 15.84 18.40
C LEU A 344 -0.38 17.00 19.42
N PRO A 345 -0.53 18.26 18.97
CA PRO A 345 -0.52 19.40 19.89
C PRO A 345 -1.75 19.36 20.82
N GLU A 346 -1.57 19.80 22.06
CA GLU A 346 -2.65 19.88 23.07
C GLU A 346 -3.88 20.65 22.59
N THR A 347 -3.66 21.65 21.74
CA THR A 347 -4.73 22.42 21.08
C THR A 347 -4.69 22.23 19.57
N ILE A 348 -5.77 21.67 19.02
CA ILE A 348 -5.97 21.57 17.57
C ILE A 348 -6.45 22.93 17.05
N GLY A 349 -5.65 23.59 16.20
CA GLY A 349 -5.90 24.97 15.73
C GLY A 349 -7.24 25.14 15.01
N GLU A 350 -7.65 24.13 14.25
CA GLU A 350 -8.94 24.07 13.57
C GLU A 350 -10.12 24.06 14.56
N VAL A 351 -10.00 23.38 15.72
CA VAL A 351 -11.04 23.38 16.76
C VAL A 351 -11.21 24.77 17.36
N SER A 352 -10.10 25.44 17.68
CA SER A 352 -10.11 26.81 18.20
C SER A 352 -10.68 27.81 17.19
N THR A 353 -10.40 27.60 15.90
CA THR A 353 -10.87 28.49 14.82
C THR A 353 -12.36 28.29 14.54
N LEU A 354 -12.85 27.04 14.49
CA LEU A 354 -14.28 26.75 14.36
C LEU A 354 -15.09 27.37 15.52
N LYS A 355 -14.59 27.27 16.76
CA LYS A 355 -15.22 27.92 17.92
C LYS A 355 -15.23 29.44 17.81
N ARG A 356 -14.13 30.05 17.33
CA ARG A 356 -14.05 31.50 17.09
C ARG A 356 -15.08 31.99 16.06
N PHE A 357 -15.41 31.18 15.05
CA PHE A 357 -16.46 31.46 14.07
C PHE A 357 -17.86 30.94 14.47
N GLY A 358 -18.06 30.62 15.76
CA GLY A 358 -19.37 30.37 16.35
C GLY A 358 -19.79 28.91 16.48
N ALA A 359 -18.97 27.93 16.06
CA ALA A 359 -19.30 26.52 16.27
C ALA A 359 -19.20 26.14 17.76
N LYS A 360 -20.31 25.71 18.36
CA LYS A 360 -20.41 25.41 19.80
C LYS A 360 -20.04 23.95 20.11
N ASN A 361 -20.36 23.01 19.22
CA ASN A 361 -20.19 21.57 19.44
C ASN A 361 -19.12 20.98 18.51
N VAL A 362 -17.84 21.26 18.82
CA VAL A 362 -16.70 20.72 18.08
C VAL A 362 -16.02 19.60 18.87
N LYS A 363 -15.80 18.45 18.23
CA LYS A 363 -15.13 17.26 18.78
C LYS A 363 -13.92 16.88 17.92
N VAL A 364 -12.93 16.21 18.50
CA VAL A 364 -11.79 15.64 17.78
C VAL A 364 -11.99 14.14 17.64
N LEU A 365 -11.70 13.60 16.46
CA LEU A 365 -11.63 12.16 16.19
C LEU A 365 -10.28 11.85 15.52
N HIS A 366 -9.49 10.96 16.11
CA HIS A 366 -8.15 10.65 15.62
C HIS A 366 -7.71 9.23 16.00
N THR A 367 -7.14 8.52 15.02
CA THR A 367 -6.33 7.31 15.22
C THR A 367 -5.27 7.20 14.13
N ARG A 368 -4.27 6.34 14.36
CA ARG A 368 -3.32 5.81 13.36
C ARG A 368 -3.62 4.38 12.97
N ASP A 369 -4.32 3.64 13.81
CA ASP A 369 -4.60 2.22 13.62
C ASP A 369 -5.92 2.06 12.84
N PRO A 370 -5.90 1.48 11.63
CA PRO A 370 -7.12 1.24 10.85
C PRO A 370 -8.08 0.28 11.55
N LYS A 371 -7.62 -0.59 12.47
CA LYS A 371 -8.51 -1.46 13.29
C LYS A 371 -9.33 -0.64 14.28
N VAL A 372 -8.74 0.41 14.84
CA VAL A 372 -9.46 1.36 15.71
C VAL A 372 -10.42 2.21 14.87
N ALA A 373 -10.02 2.61 13.65
CA ALA A 373 -10.93 3.31 12.73
C ALA A 373 -12.11 2.43 12.25
N ASP A 374 -11.95 1.11 12.23
CA ASP A 374 -13.03 0.18 11.90
C ASP A 374 -13.96 -0.15 13.09
N ASP A 375 -13.57 0.19 14.33
CA ASP A 375 -14.41 -0.02 15.52
C ASP A 375 -15.71 0.83 15.44
N PRO A 376 -16.90 0.20 15.51
CA PRO A 376 -18.18 0.89 15.54
C PRO A 376 -18.36 1.91 16.67
N LYS A 377 -17.61 1.79 17.77
CA LYS A 377 -17.61 2.77 18.88
C LYS A 377 -16.77 4.00 18.56
N PHE A 378 -15.59 3.81 17.98
CA PHE A 378 -14.66 4.91 17.65
C PHE A 378 -15.34 5.94 16.74
N SER A 379 -15.97 5.49 15.67
CA SER A 379 -16.64 6.35 14.70
C SER A 379 -18.10 6.68 15.03
N GLU A 380 -18.62 6.31 16.22
CA GLU A 380 -20.06 6.44 16.54
C GLU A 380 -20.56 7.90 16.38
N MET A 381 -19.76 8.88 16.81
CA MET A 381 -20.13 10.29 16.73
C MET A 381 -20.40 10.79 15.29
N LEU A 382 -19.81 10.15 14.28
CA LEU A 382 -20.01 10.51 12.87
C LEU A 382 -21.43 10.18 12.39
N THR A 383 -22.17 9.29 13.08
CA THR A 383 -23.59 9.01 12.76
C THR A 383 -24.52 10.20 13.03
N LYS A 384 -24.11 11.11 13.93
CA LYS A 384 -24.83 12.34 14.32
C LYS A 384 -24.11 13.62 13.90
N ALA A 385 -22.93 13.52 13.30
CA ALA A 385 -22.19 14.66 12.80
C ALA A 385 -22.94 15.33 11.65
N GLY A 386 -23.04 16.65 11.71
CA GLY A 386 -23.49 17.51 10.61
C GLY A 386 -22.31 18.04 9.79
N GLY A 387 -21.11 18.14 10.39
CA GLY A 387 -19.89 18.54 9.70
C GLY A 387 -18.69 17.65 10.04
N VAL A 388 -17.80 17.44 9.08
CA VAL A 388 -16.48 16.82 9.30
C VAL A 388 -15.40 17.72 8.71
N TRP A 389 -14.31 17.94 9.45
CA TRP A 389 -13.20 18.78 9.02
C TRP A 389 -11.87 18.03 9.02
N PHE A 390 -11.21 17.97 7.86
CA PHE A 390 -9.87 17.42 7.68
C PHE A 390 -8.80 18.50 7.85
N GLY A 391 -7.92 18.32 8.84
CA GLY A 391 -6.80 19.24 9.11
C GLY A 391 -5.67 19.19 8.06
N GLY A 392 -4.74 20.15 8.18
CA GLY A 392 -3.53 20.22 7.34
C GLY A 392 -2.43 19.22 7.72
N GLY A 393 -1.40 19.08 6.86
CA GLY A 393 -0.23 18.23 7.13
C GLY A 393 0.12 17.29 5.96
N ARG A 394 0.17 15.97 6.21
CA ARG A 394 0.41 14.92 5.20
C ARG A 394 -0.86 14.12 4.89
N GLN A 395 -1.37 14.24 3.66
CA GLN A 395 -2.65 13.63 3.23
C GLN A 395 -2.65 12.09 3.25
N TRP A 396 -1.51 11.45 3.00
CA TRP A 396 -1.39 9.99 3.04
C TRP A 396 -1.71 9.39 4.42
N ARG A 397 -1.55 10.16 5.50
CA ARG A 397 -1.90 9.74 6.86
C ARG A 397 -3.41 9.50 7.03
N PHE A 398 -4.26 10.20 6.28
CA PHE A 398 -5.71 9.92 6.26
C PHE A 398 -6.01 8.62 5.51
N VAL A 399 -5.33 8.38 4.39
CA VAL A 399 -5.48 7.15 3.59
C VAL A 399 -5.07 5.92 4.40
N ASP A 400 -4.02 6.03 5.21
CA ASP A 400 -3.55 4.94 6.06
C ASP A 400 -4.43 4.68 7.29
N ALA A 401 -4.99 5.73 7.89
CA ALA A 401 -5.85 5.58 9.07
C ALA A 401 -7.29 5.18 8.74
N TYR A 402 -7.84 5.60 7.59
CA TYR A 402 -9.29 5.54 7.36
C TYR A 402 -9.75 4.83 6.08
N ALA A 403 -8.91 4.71 5.04
CA ALA A 403 -9.38 4.12 3.77
C ALA A 403 -9.74 2.63 3.93
N GLY A 404 -10.93 2.25 3.47
CA GLY A 404 -11.50 0.91 3.62
C GLY A 404 -12.16 0.62 4.98
N THR A 405 -12.27 1.61 5.87
CA THR A 405 -12.80 1.42 7.24
C THR A 405 -14.23 1.93 7.40
N LEU A 406 -14.92 1.46 8.45
CA LEU A 406 -16.19 2.00 8.90
C LEU A 406 -16.15 3.52 9.19
N THR A 407 -15.00 4.08 9.57
CA THR A 407 -14.84 5.54 9.71
C THR A 407 -15.00 6.25 8.37
N GLU A 408 -14.31 5.82 7.29
CA GLU A 408 -14.49 6.41 5.95
C GLU A 408 -15.95 6.33 5.53
N LYS A 409 -16.57 5.16 5.65
CA LYS A 409 -18.00 4.97 5.32
C LYS A 409 -18.89 5.97 6.06
N ARG A 410 -18.71 6.13 7.37
CA ARG A 410 -19.51 7.07 8.18
C ARG A 410 -19.26 8.53 7.85
N ILE A 411 -18.09 8.89 7.31
CA ILE A 411 -17.82 10.24 6.78
C ILE A 411 -18.59 10.45 5.47
N HIS A 412 -18.67 9.45 4.57
CA HIS A 412 -19.56 9.53 3.40
C HIS A 412 -21.03 9.67 3.82
N GLU A 413 -21.49 8.90 4.82
CA GLU A 413 -22.85 8.99 5.34
C GLU A 413 -23.20 10.40 5.88
N VAL A 414 -22.22 11.24 6.26
CA VAL A 414 -22.47 12.66 6.61
C VAL A 414 -22.95 13.45 5.39
N LEU A 415 -22.32 13.28 4.22
CA LEU A 415 -22.77 13.91 2.97
C LEU A 415 -24.14 13.37 2.52
N GLU A 416 -24.36 12.07 2.63
CA GLU A 416 -25.63 11.43 2.25
C GLU A 416 -26.82 11.91 3.09
N ARG A 417 -26.58 12.40 4.31
CA ARG A 417 -27.56 13.07 5.18
C ARG A 417 -27.68 14.58 4.94
N GLY A 418 -26.90 15.15 4.04
CA GLY A 418 -26.91 16.58 3.71
C GLY A 418 -25.94 17.45 4.50
N GLY A 419 -25.02 16.85 5.26
CA GLY A 419 -23.98 17.56 6.01
C GLY A 419 -22.82 18.06 5.15
N ALA A 420 -21.80 18.63 5.81
CA ALA A 420 -20.64 19.21 5.14
C ALA A 420 -19.33 18.45 5.41
N ILE A 421 -18.49 18.34 4.38
CA ILE A 421 -17.09 17.93 4.51
C ILE A 421 -16.21 19.13 4.18
N GLY A 422 -15.33 19.51 5.09
CA GLY A 422 -14.40 20.61 4.93
C GLY A 422 -12.96 20.15 5.07
N GLY A 423 -12.01 20.88 4.49
CA GLY A 423 -10.61 20.65 4.77
C GLY A 423 -9.65 21.54 3.99
N SER A 424 -8.44 21.66 4.51
CA SER A 424 -7.43 22.60 4.02
C SER A 424 -6.09 21.90 3.78
N SER A 425 -5.39 22.26 2.70
CA SER A 425 -4.13 21.63 2.29
C SER A 425 -4.26 20.10 2.16
N ALA A 426 -3.66 19.30 3.05
CA ALA A 426 -3.86 17.85 3.08
C ALA A 426 -5.34 17.45 3.12
N GLY A 427 -6.14 18.18 3.90
CA GLY A 427 -7.60 18.01 3.99
C GLY A 427 -8.38 18.46 2.76
N ALA A 428 -7.73 19.09 1.77
CA ALA A 428 -8.32 19.36 0.46
C ALA A 428 -8.00 18.24 -0.53
N SER A 429 -6.73 17.86 -0.70
CA SER A 429 -6.33 16.78 -1.63
C SER A 429 -6.92 15.42 -1.28
N ILE A 430 -7.24 15.15 -0.01
CA ILE A 430 -7.87 13.90 0.41
C ILE A 430 -9.33 13.77 -0.06
N GLN A 431 -10.00 14.89 -0.39
CA GLN A 431 -11.43 14.86 -0.75
C GLN A 431 -11.66 14.41 -2.20
N SER A 432 -10.71 14.62 -3.11
CA SER A 432 -10.84 14.17 -4.48
C SER A 432 -10.61 12.67 -4.64
N GLU A 433 -11.15 12.09 -5.71
CA GLU A 433 -10.87 10.70 -6.08
C GLU A 433 -9.38 10.47 -6.32
N TYR A 434 -8.77 11.28 -7.19
CA TYR A 434 -7.33 11.22 -7.41
C TYR A 434 -6.61 12.17 -6.45
N MET A 435 -5.65 11.65 -5.69
CA MET A 435 -4.89 12.37 -4.67
C MET A 435 -3.42 12.51 -5.10
N PRO A 436 -3.00 13.66 -5.65
CA PRO A 436 -1.61 13.88 -6.00
C PRO A 436 -0.72 14.03 -4.75
N ARG A 437 0.59 13.83 -4.93
CA ARG A 437 1.64 14.07 -3.91
C ARG A 437 1.50 13.21 -2.63
N GLY A 438 0.80 12.09 -2.73
CA GLY A 438 0.54 11.15 -1.63
C GLY A 438 1.73 10.30 -1.16
N HIS A 439 2.94 10.50 -1.69
CA HIS A 439 4.08 9.65 -1.33
C HIS A 439 4.47 9.82 0.16
N PRO A 440 4.71 8.75 0.92
CA PRO A 440 5.09 8.87 2.33
C PRO A 440 6.40 9.66 2.54
N LEU A 441 7.44 9.31 1.77
CA LEU A 441 8.79 9.88 1.88
C LEU A 441 8.97 11.32 1.34
N GLY A 442 7.95 11.95 0.74
CA GLY A 442 8.12 13.26 0.11
C GLY A 442 6.84 13.81 -0.52
N ASN A 443 6.78 15.08 -0.87
CA ASN A 443 5.58 15.73 -1.45
C ASN A 443 5.76 16.15 -2.93
N THR A 444 6.83 15.68 -3.57
CA THR A 444 7.20 15.99 -4.96
C THR A 444 6.65 14.97 -5.97
N VAL A 445 6.49 13.70 -5.56
CA VAL A 445 6.01 12.62 -6.44
C VAL A 445 4.51 12.79 -6.70
N MET A 446 4.15 13.31 -7.88
CA MET A 446 2.74 13.55 -8.25
C MET A 446 1.89 12.29 -8.23
N ALA A 447 2.38 11.21 -8.86
CA ALA A 447 1.67 9.95 -9.02
C ALA A 447 2.33 8.84 -8.17
N ALA A 448 2.04 8.86 -6.87
CA ALA A 448 2.60 7.92 -5.89
C ALA A 448 1.75 6.65 -5.83
N GLU A 449 2.08 5.63 -6.63
CA GLU A 449 1.27 4.41 -6.77
C GLU A 449 0.93 3.76 -5.41
N GLY A 450 -0.33 3.34 -5.23
CA GLY A 450 -0.86 2.89 -3.93
C GLY A 450 -1.35 4.01 -3.00
N TYR A 451 -0.95 5.26 -3.23
CA TYR A 451 -1.46 6.49 -2.60
C TYR A 451 -2.04 7.49 -3.62
N GLU A 452 -2.36 7.04 -4.83
CA GLU A 452 -2.98 7.87 -5.88
C GLU A 452 -4.49 8.11 -5.63
N LYS A 453 -5.14 7.34 -4.74
CA LYS A 453 -6.57 7.45 -4.43
C LYS A 453 -6.80 8.17 -3.09
N GLY A 454 -7.68 9.17 -3.08
CA GLY A 454 -8.17 9.84 -1.87
C GLY A 454 -9.40 9.14 -1.27
N LEU A 455 -10.12 9.83 -0.37
CA LEU A 455 -11.40 9.35 0.18
C LEU A 455 -12.60 9.66 -0.74
N CYS A 456 -12.38 10.22 -1.94
CA CYS A 456 -13.36 10.18 -3.02
C CYS A 456 -14.74 10.83 -2.72
N PHE A 457 -14.78 11.90 -1.92
CA PHE A 457 -15.98 12.73 -1.74
C PHE A 457 -16.31 13.56 -2.99
N LEU A 458 -15.28 13.94 -3.75
CA LEU A 458 -15.37 14.54 -5.08
C LEU A 458 -14.87 13.56 -6.15
N PRO A 459 -15.76 12.73 -6.73
CA PRO A 459 -15.41 11.80 -7.82
C PRO A 459 -14.94 12.54 -9.08
N GLY A 460 -14.18 11.87 -9.95
CA GLY A 460 -13.80 12.38 -11.26
C GLY A 460 -12.80 13.55 -11.28
N CYS A 461 -12.28 13.96 -10.12
CA CYS A 461 -11.37 15.09 -9.98
C CYS A 461 -10.01 14.71 -9.37
N ALA A 462 -9.01 15.57 -9.59
CA ALA A 462 -7.69 15.54 -8.95
C ALA A 462 -7.37 16.91 -8.32
N VAL A 463 -7.28 17.01 -6.99
CA VAL A 463 -7.07 18.30 -6.28
C VAL A 463 -5.62 18.47 -5.80
N ASP A 464 -4.93 19.50 -6.30
CA ASP A 464 -3.66 20.00 -5.76
C ASP A 464 -3.86 21.39 -5.12
N GLN A 465 -2.97 21.72 -4.18
CA GLN A 465 -3.15 22.78 -3.18
C GLN A 465 -1.84 23.55 -2.95
N HIS A 466 -1.92 24.75 -2.37
CA HIS A 466 -0.89 25.79 -2.41
C HIS A 466 -0.42 26.06 -3.86
N PHE A 467 -1.35 26.03 -4.81
CA PHE A 467 -1.06 25.66 -6.19
C PHE A 467 -0.19 26.70 -6.92
N PHE A 468 -0.62 27.96 -7.00
CA PHE A 468 0.15 29.01 -7.65
C PHE A 468 1.27 29.50 -6.74
N ALA A 469 1.00 29.64 -5.43
CA ALA A 469 1.99 29.98 -4.40
C ALA A 469 3.26 29.10 -4.44
N ARG A 470 3.13 27.79 -4.77
CA ARG A 470 4.25 26.85 -4.91
C ARG A 470 4.60 26.49 -6.35
N LYS A 471 4.15 27.28 -7.33
CA LYS A 471 4.47 27.13 -8.78
C LYS A 471 4.15 25.73 -9.36
N ARG A 472 3.04 25.13 -8.93
CA ARG A 472 2.67 23.72 -9.23
C ARG A 472 1.95 23.51 -10.57
N THR A 473 1.85 24.54 -11.42
CA THR A 473 1.13 24.47 -12.71
C THR A 473 1.67 23.38 -13.63
N ALA A 474 2.99 23.34 -13.85
CA ALA A 474 3.64 22.35 -14.70
C ALA A 474 3.48 20.90 -14.18
N ASP A 475 3.43 20.71 -12.86
CA ASP A 475 3.18 19.39 -12.25
C ASP A 475 1.76 18.89 -12.57
N MET A 476 0.76 19.78 -12.53
CA MET A 476 -0.62 19.43 -12.92
C MET A 476 -0.74 19.18 -14.42
N THR A 477 -0.11 20.01 -15.27
CA THR A 477 0.01 19.75 -16.71
C THR A 477 0.56 18.34 -16.97
N GLY A 478 1.63 17.94 -16.26
CA GLY A 478 2.21 16.60 -16.35
C GLY A 478 1.26 15.50 -15.87
N LEU A 479 0.56 15.72 -14.76
CA LEU A 479 -0.43 14.77 -14.23
C LEU A 479 -1.61 14.57 -15.18
N MET A 480 -2.15 15.65 -15.75
CA MET A 480 -3.29 15.62 -16.66
C MET A 480 -2.92 15.01 -18.02
N LYS A 481 -1.70 15.21 -18.52
CA LYS A 481 -1.18 14.46 -19.67
C LYS A 481 -1.10 12.95 -19.41
N LYS A 482 -0.81 12.53 -18.17
CA LYS A 482 -0.73 11.13 -17.76
C LYS A 482 -2.10 10.50 -17.51
N TYR A 483 -3.03 11.27 -16.95
CA TYR A 483 -4.38 10.82 -16.59
C TYR A 483 -5.48 11.79 -17.08
N PRO A 484 -5.66 11.92 -18.42
CA PRO A 484 -6.59 12.88 -19.03
C PRO A 484 -8.07 12.60 -18.73
N GLN A 485 -8.38 11.45 -18.14
CA GLN A 485 -9.75 11.12 -17.73
C GLN A 485 -10.25 11.99 -16.56
N TYR A 486 -9.37 12.56 -15.74
CA TYR A 486 -9.72 13.40 -14.59
C TYR A 486 -9.91 14.88 -14.96
N LEU A 487 -10.66 15.61 -14.14
CA LEU A 487 -10.64 17.07 -14.08
C LEU A 487 -9.59 17.50 -13.04
N GLY A 488 -8.52 18.16 -13.46
CA GLY A 488 -7.52 18.70 -12.54
C GLY A 488 -7.99 20.01 -11.92
N ILE A 489 -7.82 20.16 -10.60
CA ILE A 489 -8.23 21.37 -9.86
C ILE A 489 -7.04 21.84 -9.03
N GLY A 490 -6.48 22.99 -9.39
CA GLY A 490 -5.38 23.65 -8.68
C GLY A 490 -5.91 24.78 -7.80
N LEU A 491 -5.93 24.57 -6.48
CA LEU A 491 -6.40 25.54 -5.48
C LEU A 491 -5.23 26.36 -4.92
N ASP A 492 -5.30 27.69 -5.03
CA ASP A 492 -4.31 28.56 -4.42
C ASP A 492 -4.49 28.73 -2.91
N GLU A 493 -3.49 29.32 -2.26
CA GLU A 493 -3.59 29.70 -0.86
C GLU A 493 -4.74 30.69 -0.59
N ALA A 494 -5.32 30.61 0.62
CA ALA A 494 -6.47 31.39 1.08
C ALA A 494 -7.65 31.43 0.10
N THR A 495 -7.83 30.35 -0.68
CA THR A 495 -8.85 30.20 -1.73
C THR A 495 -9.47 28.81 -1.64
N ALA A 496 -10.76 28.69 -1.95
CA ALA A 496 -11.50 27.45 -1.85
C ALA A 496 -12.53 27.29 -2.97
N ILE A 497 -12.97 26.06 -3.18
CA ILE A 497 -14.25 25.77 -3.85
C ILE A 497 -15.27 25.27 -2.84
N VAL A 498 -16.51 25.76 -2.95
CA VAL A 498 -17.69 25.23 -2.29
C VAL A 498 -18.47 24.41 -3.32
N VAL A 499 -18.62 23.11 -3.10
CA VAL A 499 -19.25 22.18 -4.06
C VAL A 499 -20.61 21.72 -3.57
N THR A 500 -21.63 21.88 -4.42
CA THR A 500 -23.00 21.37 -4.22
C THR A 500 -23.54 20.84 -5.55
N GLY A 501 -24.00 19.59 -5.61
CA GLY A 501 -24.40 18.99 -6.90
C GLY A 501 -23.21 18.92 -7.85
N THR A 502 -23.35 19.50 -9.05
CA THR A 502 -22.24 19.66 -10.01
C THR A 502 -21.57 21.03 -9.94
N THR A 503 -22.07 21.96 -9.13
CA THR A 503 -21.56 23.34 -9.10
C THR A 503 -20.43 23.49 -8.07
N ALA A 504 -19.28 23.99 -8.52
CA ALA A 504 -18.21 24.51 -7.68
C ALA A 504 -18.22 26.04 -7.73
N GLU A 505 -18.44 26.70 -6.58
CA GLU A 505 -18.34 28.15 -6.40
C GLU A 505 -16.97 28.49 -5.82
N VAL A 506 -16.22 29.40 -6.45
CA VAL A 506 -14.91 29.84 -5.93
C VAL A 506 -15.10 30.93 -4.88
N ILE A 507 -14.46 30.77 -3.72
CA ILE A 507 -14.44 31.78 -2.63
C ILE A 507 -13.01 32.02 -2.12
N GLY A 508 -12.79 33.12 -1.38
CA GLY A 508 -11.46 33.49 -0.88
C GLY A 508 -10.72 34.57 -1.69
N LYS A 509 -9.39 34.58 -1.58
CA LYS A 509 -8.54 35.75 -1.92
C LYS A 509 -7.80 35.68 -3.26
N SER A 510 -7.61 34.48 -3.81
CA SER A 510 -6.87 34.27 -5.07
C SER A 510 -7.76 33.55 -6.09
N LYS A 511 -7.25 32.51 -6.75
CA LYS A 511 -7.88 31.86 -7.90
C LYS A 511 -7.78 30.34 -7.87
N VAL A 512 -8.56 29.70 -8.75
CA VAL A 512 -8.58 28.25 -8.97
C VAL A 512 -8.32 27.99 -10.45
N GLY A 513 -7.44 27.03 -10.75
CA GLY A 513 -7.19 26.55 -12.11
C GLY A 513 -7.91 25.22 -12.38
N PHE A 514 -8.74 25.17 -13.41
CA PHE A 514 -9.44 23.96 -13.85
C PHE A 514 -8.81 23.41 -15.14
N TYR A 515 -8.29 22.20 -15.08
CA TYR A 515 -7.59 21.52 -16.17
C TYR A 515 -8.48 20.42 -16.76
N ASP A 516 -9.06 20.68 -17.93
CA ASP A 516 -9.82 19.70 -18.70
C ASP A 516 -9.12 19.42 -20.03
N THR A 517 -8.44 18.28 -20.13
CA THR A 517 -7.71 17.90 -21.35
C THR A 517 -8.61 17.61 -22.55
N THR A 518 -9.93 17.55 -22.37
CA THR A 518 -10.88 17.44 -23.50
C THR A 518 -11.16 18.79 -24.17
N LYS A 519 -10.69 19.88 -23.57
CA LYS A 519 -10.85 21.25 -24.07
C LYS A 519 -9.48 21.90 -24.27
N LYS A 520 -9.41 22.85 -25.20
CA LYS A 520 -8.29 23.77 -25.30
C LYS A 520 -8.78 25.13 -24.80
N PRO A 521 -8.24 25.66 -23.68
CA PRO A 521 -8.54 27.01 -23.22
C PRO A 521 -8.00 28.06 -24.21
N ASP A 522 -8.51 29.28 -24.11
CA ASP A 522 -8.01 30.40 -24.91
C ASP A 522 -6.61 30.84 -24.49
N GLY A 523 -5.76 31.14 -25.48
CA GLY A 523 -4.37 31.55 -25.29
C GLY A 523 -3.40 30.39 -25.02
N ASP A 524 -2.33 30.67 -24.29
CA ASP A 524 -1.21 29.75 -24.05
C ASP A 524 -1.38 28.85 -22.81
N LYS A 525 -2.52 28.93 -22.11
CA LYS A 525 -2.79 28.15 -20.89
C LYS A 525 -3.51 26.85 -21.21
N ASP A 526 -3.19 25.80 -20.45
CA ASP A 526 -3.87 24.50 -20.46
C ASP A 526 -4.92 24.34 -19.33
N TYR A 527 -5.34 25.46 -18.73
CA TYR A 527 -6.39 25.52 -17.71
C TYR A 527 -7.22 26.81 -17.78
N GLU A 528 -8.49 26.71 -17.35
CA GLU A 528 -9.37 27.85 -17.09
C GLU A 528 -9.08 28.45 -15.70
N GLU A 529 -9.01 29.78 -15.57
CA GLU A 529 -8.86 30.46 -14.26
C GLU A 529 -10.18 31.08 -13.79
N LEU A 530 -10.63 30.70 -12.59
CA LEU A 530 -11.78 31.28 -11.91
C LEU A 530 -11.37 31.99 -10.62
N LYS A 531 -12.09 33.05 -10.25
CA LYS A 531 -11.86 33.88 -9.05
C LYS A 531 -13.10 33.90 -8.14
N HIS A 532 -12.98 34.54 -6.97
CA HIS A 532 -14.09 34.71 -6.02
C HIS A 532 -15.41 35.11 -6.71
N GLY A 533 -16.48 34.35 -6.45
CA GLY A 533 -17.82 34.55 -7.01
C GLY A 533 -18.03 34.01 -8.43
N ASP A 534 -17.02 33.42 -9.07
CA ASP A 534 -17.21 32.60 -10.27
C ASP A 534 -17.72 31.19 -9.90
N LYS A 535 -18.43 30.55 -10.83
CA LYS A 535 -18.95 29.19 -10.68
C LYS A 535 -18.55 28.30 -11.86
N TYR A 536 -18.36 27.01 -11.59
CA TYR A 536 -17.98 25.99 -12.56
C TYR A 536 -18.94 24.79 -12.47
N ASP A 537 -19.42 24.29 -13.60
CA ASP A 537 -20.13 23.01 -13.69
C ASP A 537 -19.10 21.90 -13.87
N LEU A 538 -18.81 21.16 -12.80
CA LEU A 538 -17.83 20.08 -12.74
C LEU A 538 -18.15 18.92 -13.70
N LYS A 539 -19.44 18.68 -13.99
CA LYS A 539 -19.89 17.61 -14.88
C LYS A 539 -19.77 18.03 -16.35
N LYS A 540 -20.13 19.27 -16.69
CA LYS A 540 -19.95 19.83 -18.05
C LYS A 540 -18.53 20.34 -18.31
N ARG A 541 -17.70 20.40 -17.26
CA ARG A 541 -16.36 20.97 -17.22
C ARG A 541 -16.31 22.38 -17.82
N ALA A 542 -17.18 23.27 -17.37
CA ALA A 542 -17.32 24.60 -17.97
C ALA A 542 -17.67 25.66 -16.92
N LYS A 543 -17.18 26.89 -17.12
CA LYS A 543 -17.67 28.05 -16.38
C LYS A 543 -19.19 28.22 -16.55
N ILE A 544 -19.86 28.56 -15.46
CA ILE A 544 -21.28 28.94 -15.46
C ILE A 544 -21.35 30.45 -15.61
N GLU A 545 -22.02 30.92 -16.66
CA GLU A 545 -22.31 32.35 -16.88
C GLU A 545 -23.29 32.87 -15.81
N LYS A 546 -23.23 34.16 -15.50
CA LYS A 546 -23.93 34.79 -14.37
C LYS A 546 -25.36 35.19 -14.68
#